data_AF-A0A7S1NZN7-F1
#
_entry.id   AF-A0A7S1NZN7-F1
#
_cell.length_a   1.000
_cell.length_b   1.000
_cell.length_c   1.000
_cell.angle_alpha   90.00
_cell.angle_beta   90.00
_cell.angle_gamma   90.00
#
_symmetry.space_group_name_H-M   'P 1'
#
loop_
_entity.id
_entity.type
_entity.pdbx_description
1 polymer ?
#
loop_
_entity_poly.entity_id
_entity_poly.type
_entity_poly.pdbx_seq_one_letter_code
_entity_poly.pdbx_strand_id
1 'polypeptide(L)'
;NDAYRIGNESFRVLPLSDLPANYPYRSGYKTTDPVTRRADYLYRSFSSLLLSMLLTLWHREAGVGHRWVLTACINDNDPRYRCLLTEPISEQQGIAVDYRFDNGNLNYAHPIDYRFVTVSGFRPNETIAAQLFVGRSVCAGLGVIDLSTTERHENADRSQPLDDRYPISMPRWGAVLQHFSLENDVINRGMVLEYGVS
;
A
#
# COMPACT_ATOMS: atom_id res chain seq x y z
N ASN A 1 -25.22 -3.06 -15.94
CA ASN A 1 -24.24 -2.89 -17.05
C ASN A 1 -23.35 -1.67 -16.77
N ASP A 2 -23.03 -1.40 -15.50
CA ASP A 2 -22.56 -0.09 -15.02
C ASP A 2 -21.05 -0.08 -14.73
N ALA A 3 -20.28 -0.74 -15.60
CA ALA A 3 -18.84 -0.89 -15.45
C ALA A 3 -18.10 0.14 -16.32
N TYR A 4 -17.37 1.04 -15.67
CA TYR A 4 -16.38 1.92 -16.29
C TYR A 4 -15.07 1.17 -16.48
N ARG A 5 -14.18 1.70 -17.33
CA ARG A 5 -12.89 1.07 -17.63
C ARG A 5 -11.76 2.08 -17.76
N ILE A 6 -10.58 1.71 -17.30
CA ILE A 6 -9.30 2.37 -17.58
C ILE A 6 -8.35 1.29 -18.10
N GLY A 7 -7.95 1.40 -19.36
CA GLY A 7 -7.22 0.33 -20.04
C GLY A 7 -7.99 -1.00 -19.97
N ASN A 8 -7.36 -2.03 -19.42
CA ASN A 8 -7.97 -3.35 -19.23
C ASN A 8 -8.68 -3.53 -17.88
N GLU A 9 -8.61 -2.55 -16.98
CA GLU A 9 -9.20 -2.61 -15.65
C GLU A 9 -10.64 -2.09 -15.67
N SER A 10 -11.58 -2.92 -15.20
CA SER A 10 -13.00 -2.55 -15.08
C SER A 10 -13.37 -2.25 -13.63
N PHE A 11 -14.16 -1.20 -13.42
CA PHE A 11 -14.61 -0.80 -12.08
C PHE A 11 -16.03 -0.24 -12.12
N ARG A 12 -16.67 -0.14 -10.96
CA ARG A 12 -17.97 0.52 -10.79
C ARG A 12 -17.90 1.56 -9.68
N VAL A 13 -18.61 2.66 -9.85
CA VAL A 13 -18.84 3.64 -8.80
C VAL A 13 -20.02 3.18 -7.94
N LEU A 14 -19.89 3.25 -6.62
CA LEU A 14 -20.97 2.95 -5.68
C LEU A 14 -21.57 4.26 -5.17
N PRO A 15 -22.86 4.54 -5.45
CA PRO A 15 -23.53 5.68 -4.83
C PRO A 15 -23.68 5.46 -3.31
N LEU A 16 -23.79 6.56 -2.56
CA LEU A 16 -23.93 6.51 -1.10
C LEU A 16 -25.14 5.69 -0.63
N SER A 17 -26.21 5.60 -1.43
CA SER A 17 -27.40 4.78 -1.17
C SER A 17 -27.09 3.28 -1.10
N ASP A 18 -26.08 2.82 -1.81
CA ASP A 18 -25.77 1.40 -1.96
C ASP A 18 -24.85 0.88 -0.85
N LEU A 19 -24.24 1.78 -0.09
CA LEU A 19 -23.48 1.42 1.10
C LEU A 19 -24.46 1.06 2.24
N PRO A 20 -24.11 0.11 3.13
CA PRO A 20 -24.83 -0.08 4.40
C PRO A 20 -24.73 1.16 5.28
N ALA A 21 -25.71 1.41 6.17
CA ALA A 21 -25.79 2.64 6.97
C ALA A 21 -24.58 2.89 7.89
N ASN A 22 -23.95 1.83 8.39
CA ASN A 22 -22.78 1.91 9.27
C ASN A 22 -21.47 1.56 8.53
N TYR A 23 -21.46 1.63 7.20
CA TYR A 23 -20.29 1.26 6.43
C TYR A 23 -19.15 2.29 6.60
N PRO A 24 -17.90 1.88 6.87
CA PRO A 24 -16.80 2.81 7.16
C PRO A 24 -16.53 3.87 6.10
N TYR A 25 -16.83 3.57 4.82
CA TYR A 25 -16.62 4.50 3.70
C TYR A 25 -17.79 5.47 3.48
N ARG A 26 -18.88 5.38 4.26
CA ARG A 26 -19.88 6.47 4.27
C ARG A 26 -19.31 7.74 4.86
N SER A 27 -18.51 7.61 5.91
CA SER A 27 -17.85 8.74 6.56
C SER A 27 -16.80 9.30 5.60
N GLY A 28 -16.95 10.57 5.24
CA GLY A 28 -16.09 11.24 4.26
C GLY A 28 -16.42 10.93 2.79
N TYR A 29 -17.56 10.30 2.50
CA TYR A 29 -18.02 10.09 1.11
C TYR A 29 -18.15 11.44 0.38
N LYS A 30 -17.56 11.53 -0.81
CA LYS A 30 -17.66 12.69 -1.70
C LYS A 30 -18.30 12.27 -3.01
N THR A 31 -19.32 12.98 -3.46
CA THR A 31 -19.97 12.70 -4.76
C THR A 31 -19.02 12.92 -5.93
N THR A 32 -18.07 13.83 -5.80
CA THR A 32 -17.03 14.11 -6.80
C THR A 32 -15.84 13.15 -6.75
N ASP A 33 -15.72 12.34 -5.70
CA ASP A 33 -14.70 11.30 -5.56
C ASP A 33 -15.28 10.08 -4.81
N PRO A 34 -16.16 9.32 -5.49
CA PRO A 34 -17.03 8.36 -4.84
C PRO A 34 -16.33 7.02 -4.55
N VAL A 35 -16.90 6.26 -3.60
CA VAL A 35 -16.48 4.88 -3.33
C VAL A 35 -16.54 4.08 -4.61
N THR A 36 -15.48 3.33 -4.89
CA THR A 36 -15.32 2.62 -6.15
C THR A 36 -14.98 1.16 -5.91
N ARG A 37 -15.53 0.26 -6.71
CA ARG A 37 -15.23 -1.18 -6.65
C ARG A 37 -14.55 -1.65 -7.91
N ARG A 38 -13.48 -2.42 -7.74
CA ARG A 38 -12.80 -3.20 -8.78
C ARG A 38 -12.80 -4.67 -8.36
N ALA A 39 -13.62 -5.49 -9.02
CA ALA A 39 -13.86 -6.88 -8.63
C ALA A 39 -14.20 -7.00 -7.12
N ASP A 40 -13.41 -7.75 -6.36
CA ASP A 40 -13.61 -7.99 -4.93
C ASP A 40 -13.02 -6.91 -4.01
N TYR A 41 -12.37 -5.90 -4.61
CA TYR A 41 -11.74 -4.80 -3.88
C TYR A 41 -12.60 -3.56 -3.92
N LEU A 42 -12.82 -2.97 -2.74
CA LEU A 42 -13.53 -1.74 -2.52
C LEU A 42 -12.55 -0.65 -2.08
N TYR A 43 -12.58 0.48 -2.78
CA TYR A 43 -11.73 1.63 -2.55
C TYR A 43 -12.56 2.75 -1.92
N ARG A 44 -11.98 3.46 -0.94
CA ARG A 44 -12.66 4.56 -0.25
C ARG A 44 -13.08 5.69 -1.21
N SER A 45 -12.32 5.89 -2.28
CA SER A 45 -12.64 6.84 -3.34
C SER A 45 -12.13 6.39 -4.72
N PHE A 46 -12.52 7.09 -5.77
CA PHE A 46 -12.01 6.86 -7.12
C PHE A 46 -10.53 7.23 -7.21
N SER A 47 -10.11 8.31 -6.55
CA SER A 47 -8.69 8.68 -6.41
C SER A 47 -7.88 7.57 -5.73
N SER A 48 -8.43 6.91 -4.71
CA SER A 48 -7.77 5.75 -4.08
C SER A 48 -7.60 4.57 -5.04
N LEU A 49 -8.59 4.29 -5.90
CA LEU A 49 -8.44 3.30 -6.96
C LEU A 49 -7.30 3.67 -7.91
N LEU A 50 -7.27 4.92 -8.39
CA LEU A 50 -6.24 5.38 -9.33
C LEU A 50 -4.84 5.28 -8.74
N LEU A 51 -4.66 5.73 -7.49
CA LEU A 51 -3.37 5.63 -6.81
C LEU A 51 -2.99 4.16 -6.57
N SER A 52 -3.92 3.30 -6.15
CA SER A 52 -3.63 1.88 -6.00
C SER A 52 -3.24 1.23 -7.33
N MET A 53 -3.93 1.56 -8.42
CA MET A 53 -3.58 1.10 -9.77
C MET A 53 -2.19 1.58 -10.17
N LEU A 54 -1.87 2.85 -9.96
CA LEU A 54 -0.54 3.40 -10.22
C LEU A 54 0.52 2.60 -9.43
N LEU A 55 0.36 2.45 -8.12
CA LEU A 55 1.36 1.78 -7.27
C LEU A 55 1.52 0.28 -7.57
N THR A 56 0.43 -0.40 -7.97
CA THR A 56 0.42 -1.86 -8.22
C THR A 56 0.67 -2.27 -9.67
N LEU A 57 0.47 -1.39 -10.63
CA LEU A 57 0.65 -1.71 -12.06
C LEU A 57 1.91 -1.06 -12.63
N TRP A 58 2.30 0.12 -12.15
CA TRP A 58 3.48 0.84 -12.67
C TRP A 58 4.76 0.02 -12.56
N HIS A 59 4.94 -0.73 -11.47
CA HIS A 59 6.11 -1.59 -11.30
C HIS A 59 6.20 -2.75 -12.31
N ARG A 60 5.13 -3.05 -13.03
CA ARG A 60 5.07 -4.12 -14.03
C ARG A 60 5.34 -3.60 -15.45
N GLU A 61 5.47 -2.29 -15.63
CA GLU A 61 5.80 -1.71 -16.93
C GLU A 61 7.29 -1.88 -17.27
N ALA A 62 7.57 -2.13 -18.55
CA ALA A 62 8.92 -2.39 -19.03
C ALA A 62 9.85 -1.19 -18.75
N GLY A 63 11.00 -1.45 -18.12
CA GLY A 63 11.99 -0.42 -17.76
C GLY A 63 11.77 0.25 -16.40
N VAL A 64 10.67 -0.03 -15.71
CA VAL A 64 10.47 0.39 -14.32
C VAL A 64 11.15 -0.63 -13.41
N GLY A 65 12.37 -0.32 -12.98
CA GLY A 65 13.14 -1.14 -12.03
C GLY A 65 12.63 -1.06 -10.59
N HIS A 66 11.33 -1.22 -10.38
CA HIS A 66 10.72 -1.22 -9.05
C HIS A 66 11.10 -2.51 -8.31
N ARG A 67 11.79 -2.35 -7.18
CA ARG A 67 12.38 -3.44 -6.42
C ARG A 67 11.60 -3.63 -5.14
N TRP A 68 11.15 -4.86 -4.93
CA TRP A 68 10.69 -5.29 -3.62
C TRP A 68 11.94 -5.53 -2.78
N VAL A 69 12.13 -4.71 -1.74
CA VAL A 69 13.36 -4.68 -0.94
C VAL A 69 13.24 -5.58 0.26
N LEU A 70 12.10 -5.53 0.94
CA LEU A 70 11.92 -6.22 2.22
C LEU A 70 10.47 -6.64 2.39
N THR A 71 10.28 -7.79 3.02
CA THR A 71 8.98 -8.25 3.51
C THR A 71 9.08 -8.65 4.97
N ALA A 72 8.12 -8.23 5.78
CA ALA A 72 8.03 -8.60 7.19
C ALA A 72 6.66 -9.17 7.51
N CYS A 73 6.65 -10.33 8.17
CA CYS A 73 5.43 -10.94 8.70
C CYS A 73 5.21 -10.43 10.12
N ILE A 74 4.07 -9.76 10.34
CA ILE A 74 3.66 -9.26 11.65
C ILE A 74 2.35 -9.94 12.04
N ASN A 75 2.14 -10.21 13.32
CA ASN A 75 0.86 -10.71 13.79
C ASN A 75 -0.23 -9.68 13.47
N ASP A 76 -1.29 -10.09 12.76
CA ASP A 76 -2.40 -9.21 12.37
C ASP A 76 -3.25 -8.74 13.58
N ASN A 77 -3.03 -9.36 14.74
CA ASN A 77 -3.58 -8.93 16.03
C ASN A 77 -2.67 -7.99 16.81
N ASP A 78 -1.44 -7.72 16.35
CA ASP A 78 -0.56 -6.75 16.98
C ASP A 78 -1.21 -5.35 16.91
N PRO A 79 -1.44 -4.66 18.05
CA PRO A 79 -2.03 -3.33 18.06
C PRO A 79 -1.26 -2.33 17.18
N ARG A 80 0.07 -2.42 17.14
CA ARG A 80 0.93 -1.53 16.35
C ARG A 80 0.68 -1.70 14.86
N TYR A 81 0.55 -2.94 14.42
CA TYR A 81 0.21 -3.29 13.04
C TYR A 81 -1.17 -2.78 12.65
N ARG A 82 -2.16 -2.93 13.54
CA ARG A 82 -3.52 -2.42 13.32
C ARG A 82 -3.58 -0.89 13.27
N CYS A 83 -2.79 -0.21 14.11
CA CYS A 83 -2.64 1.25 14.04
C CYS A 83 -2.06 1.66 12.68
N LEU A 84 -0.95 1.05 12.24
CA LEU A 84 -0.39 1.32 10.91
C LEU A 84 -1.41 1.10 9.78
N LEU A 85 -2.30 0.12 9.90
CA LEU A 85 -3.32 -0.19 8.91
C LEU A 85 -4.52 0.78 8.91
N THR A 86 -4.78 1.50 10.01
CA THR A 86 -6.04 2.27 10.16
C THR A 86 -5.86 3.73 10.55
N GLU A 87 -4.86 4.06 11.36
CA GLU A 87 -4.64 5.41 11.86
C GLU A 87 -4.16 6.37 10.77
N PRO A 88 -4.45 7.67 10.88
CA PRO A 88 -4.04 8.65 9.88
C PRO A 88 -2.50 8.75 9.82
N ILE A 89 -1.98 8.83 8.59
CA ILE A 89 -0.59 9.18 8.32
C ILE A 89 -0.56 10.62 7.83
N SER A 90 0.29 11.44 8.42
CA SER A 90 0.40 12.85 8.03
C SER A 90 0.99 12.99 6.62
N GLU A 91 0.61 14.05 5.89
CA GLU A 91 1.17 14.34 4.56
C GLU A 91 2.70 14.58 4.57
N GLN A 92 3.26 14.90 5.75
CA GLN A 92 4.70 15.00 5.96
C GLN A 92 5.36 13.61 5.93
N GLN A 93 4.70 12.59 6.46
CA GLN A 93 5.19 11.21 6.47
C GLN A 93 4.90 10.48 5.15
N GLY A 94 3.74 10.73 4.53
CA GLY A 94 3.39 10.10 3.26
C GLY A 94 1.93 10.26 2.88
N ILE A 95 1.57 9.67 1.74
CA ILE A 95 0.19 9.59 1.24
C ILE A 95 -0.30 8.16 1.45
N ALA A 96 -1.32 8.00 2.30
CA ALA A 96 -1.96 6.71 2.56
C ALA A 96 -3.16 6.46 1.63
N VAL A 97 -3.28 5.24 1.12
CA VAL A 97 -4.36 4.78 0.26
C VAL A 97 -4.95 3.51 0.85
N ASP A 98 -6.18 3.62 1.35
CA ASP A 98 -6.90 2.52 1.97
C ASP A 98 -7.83 1.84 0.98
N TYR A 99 -7.87 0.51 1.04
CA TYR A 99 -8.85 -0.29 0.31
C TYR A 99 -9.12 -1.59 1.06
N ARG A 100 -10.20 -2.27 0.66
CA ARG A 100 -10.72 -3.44 1.37
C ARG A 100 -11.04 -4.55 0.40
N PHE A 101 -10.65 -5.77 0.74
CA PHE A 101 -11.20 -6.97 0.12
C PHE A 101 -12.42 -7.41 0.90
N ASP A 102 -13.55 -7.54 0.22
CA ASP A 102 -14.82 -7.99 0.80
C ASP A 102 -15.50 -9.08 -0.03
N ASN A 103 -14.73 -9.75 -0.92
CA ASN A 103 -15.21 -10.84 -1.76
C ASN A 103 -16.48 -10.47 -2.56
N GLY A 104 -16.55 -9.23 -3.05
CA GLY A 104 -17.68 -8.74 -3.84
C GLY A 104 -18.90 -8.31 -3.01
N ASN A 105 -18.88 -8.48 -1.68
CA ASN A 105 -20.03 -8.35 -0.81
C ASN A 105 -19.80 -7.33 0.32
N LEU A 106 -20.55 -6.23 0.30
CA LEU A 106 -20.46 -5.18 1.33
C LEU A 106 -20.81 -5.66 2.74
N ASN A 107 -21.49 -6.79 2.88
CA ASN A 107 -21.83 -7.42 4.17
C ASN A 107 -20.94 -8.64 4.48
N TYR A 108 -19.79 -8.78 3.81
CA TYR A 108 -18.88 -9.88 4.08
C TYR A 108 -18.43 -9.85 5.55
N ALA A 109 -18.47 -11.00 6.22
CA ALA A 109 -18.25 -11.08 7.66
C ALA A 109 -16.78 -10.86 8.08
N HIS A 110 -15.84 -11.09 7.16
CA HIS A 110 -14.41 -11.07 7.44
C HIS A 110 -13.65 -10.26 6.39
N PRO A 111 -13.99 -8.97 6.19
CA PRO A 111 -13.28 -8.15 5.22
C PRO A 111 -11.81 -7.99 5.63
N ILE A 112 -10.94 -7.86 4.65
CA ILE A 112 -9.51 -7.64 4.86
C ILE A 112 -9.18 -6.22 4.41
N ASP A 113 -8.70 -5.42 5.34
CA ASP A 113 -8.22 -4.06 5.06
C ASP A 113 -6.78 -4.10 4.55
N TYR A 114 -6.51 -3.24 3.58
CA TYR A 114 -5.21 -3.05 2.95
C TYR A 114 -4.88 -1.57 2.90
N ARG A 115 -3.58 -1.27 2.92
CA ARG A 115 -3.07 0.09 2.83
C ARG A 115 -1.80 0.14 2.01
N PHE A 116 -1.73 1.09 1.10
CA PHE A 116 -0.46 1.57 0.54
C PHE A 116 -0.09 2.89 1.18
N VAL A 117 1.18 3.09 1.46
CA VAL A 117 1.74 4.36 1.94
C VAL A 117 2.87 4.76 1.00
N THR A 118 2.70 5.84 0.26
CA THR A 118 3.78 6.42 -0.53
C THR A 118 4.57 7.39 0.34
N VAL A 119 5.85 7.11 0.57
CA VAL A 119 6.73 7.91 1.44
C VAL A 119 7.74 8.75 0.65
N SER A 120 7.85 8.50 -0.67
CA SER A 120 8.68 9.27 -1.61
C SER A 120 8.12 9.18 -3.03
N GLY A 121 8.45 10.16 -3.87
CA GLY A 121 8.16 10.18 -5.30
C GLY A 121 6.88 10.95 -5.66
N PHE A 122 6.30 11.67 -4.70
CA PHE A 122 5.06 12.44 -4.89
C PHE A 122 5.26 13.94 -4.70
N ARG A 123 6.44 14.39 -4.24
CA ARG A 123 6.76 15.81 -4.09
C ARG A 123 7.58 16.33 -5.27
N PRO A 124 7.52 17.66 -5.55
CA PRO A 124 8.41 18.27 -6.53
C PRO A 124 9.88 17.93 -6.22
N ASN A 125 10.64 17.57 -7.25
CA ASN A 125 12.07 17.19 -7.21
C ASN A 125 12.39 15.80 -6.63
N GLU A 126 11.40 15.00 -6.23
CA GLU A 126 11.65 13.61 -5.88
C GLU A 126 11.71 12.74 -7.14
N THR A 127 12.86 12.10 -7.37
CA THR A 127 13.07 11.18 -8.50
C THR A 127 12.96 9.72 -8.10
N ILE A 128 12.96 9.45 -6.80
CA ILE A 128 12.85 8.11 -6.21
C ILE A 128 11.47 7.96 -5.61
N ALA A 129 10.74 6.93 -6.05
CA ALA A 129 9.51 6.50 -5.42
C ALA A 129 9.81 5.41 -4.39
N ALA A 130 9.24 5.54 -3.20
CA ALA A 130 9.35 4.56 -2.13
C ALA A 130 7.99 4.40 -1.48
N GLN A 131 7.58 3.15 -1.28
CA GLN A 131 6.26 2.80 -0.80
C GLN A 131 6.31 1.65 0.20
N LEU A 132 5.27 1.59 1.03
CA LEU A 132 5.02 0.56 2.01
C LEU A 132 3.62 0.00 1.77
N PHE A 133 3.50 -1.31 1.64
CA PHE A 133 2.22 -2.01 1.59
C PHE A 133 1.95 -2.71 2.92
N VAL A 134 0.70 -2.65 3.38
CA VAL A 134 0.21 -3.29 4.59
C VAL A 134 -1.03 -4.09 4.22
N GLY A 135 -1.07 -5.35 4.60
CA GLY A 135 -2.20 -6.21 4.27
C GLY A 135 -2.07 -7.60 4.85
N ARG A 136 -3.01 -8.49 4.52
CA ARG A 136 -2.91 -9.88 4.96
C ARG A 136 -2.24 -10.76 3.92
N SER A 137 -1.29 -11.58 4.36
CA SER A 137 -0.76 -12.68 3.55
C SER A 137 -1.74 -13.86 3.57
N VAL A 138 -2.18 -14.28 2.40
CA VAL A 138 -3.11 -15.41 2.23
C VAL A 138 -2.44 -16.74 2.61
N CYS A 139 -1.13 -16.86 2.41
CA CYS A 139 -0.39 -18.12 2.63
C CYS A 139 -0.02 -18.36 4.10
N ALA A 140 0.23 -17.29 4.86
CA ALA A 140 0.71 -17.39 6.25
C ALA A 140 -0.38 -17.10 7.29
N GLY A 141 -1.52 -16.53 6.88
CA GLY A 141 -2.55 -16.05 7.82
C GLY A 141 -2.10 -14.87 8.69
N LEU A 142 -0.93 -14.30 8.42
CA LEU A 142 -0.31 -13.19 9.13
C LEU A 142 -0.50 -11.87 8.38
N GLY A 143 -0.33 -10.76 9.11
CA GLY A 143 -0.11 -9.46 8.51
C GLY A 143 1.22 -9.41 7.78
N VAL A 144 1.29 -8.67 6.68
CA VAL A 144 2.50 -8.46 5.90
C VAL A 144 2.74 -6.97 5.74
N ILE A 145 4.01 -6.59 5.87
CA ILE A 145 4.52 -5.26 5.52
C ILE A 145 5.58 -5.43 4.44
N ASP A 146 5.34 -4.80 3.29
CA ASP A 146 6.24 -4.88 2.14
C ASP A 146 6.82 -3.51 1.81
N LEU A 147 8.14 -3.43 1.70
CA LEU A 147 8.87 -2.22 1.33
C LEU A 147 9.35 -2.31 -0.11
N SER A 148 9.07 -1.29 -0.91
CA SER A 148 9.49 -1.28 -2.31
C SER A 148 9.85 0.11 -2.82
N THR A 149 10.88 0.17 -3.66
CA THR A 149 11.46 1.44 -4.12
C THR A 149 11.93 1.36 -5.57
N THR A 150 12.00 2.52 -6.22
CA THR A 150 12.69 2.70 -7.50
C THR A 150 14.13 3.16 -7.33
N GLU A 151 14.61 3.32 -6.09
CA GLU A 151 16.01 3.66 -5.80
C GLU A 151 16.93 2.61 -6.41
N ARG A 152 17.77 3.09 -7.34
CA ARG A 152 18.71 2.22 -8.02
C ARG A 152 19.85 1.90 -7.09
N HIS A 153 20.01 0.62 -6.86
CA HIS A 153 21.20 0.06 -6.27
C HIS A 153 22.05 -0.55 -7.38
N GLU A 154 22.94 0.24 -7.97
CA GLU A 154 23.92 -0.19 -8.98
C GLU A 154 25.26 -0.49 -8.27
N ASN A 155 25.74 -1.73 -8.39
CA ASN A 155 27.08 -2.19 -7.96
C ASN A 155 27.42 -2.27 -6.46
N ALA A 156 26.53 -1.96 -5.52
CA ALA A 156 26.87 -2.17 -4.11
C ALA A 156 26.74 -3.65 -3.71
N ASP A 157 27.70 -4.08 -2.91
CA ASP A 157 27.78 -5.44 -2.37
C ASP A 157 26.50 -5.73 -1.58
N ARG A 158 25.86 -6.86 -1.88
CA ARG A 158 24.62 -7.29 -1.21
C ARG A 158 24.81 -7.50 0.29
N SER A 159 26.05 -7.66 0.74
CA SER A 159 26.43 -7.72 2.15
C SER A 159 26.31 -6.39 2.89
N GLN A 160 26.22 -5.26 2.17
CA GLN A 160 26.11 -3.93 2.79
C GLN A 160 24.74 -3.75 3.48
N PRO A 161 24.70 -3.01 4.61
CA PRO A 161 23.47 -2.62 5.28
C PRO A 161 22.46 -1.95 4.35
N LEU A 162 21.16 -2.15 4.59
CA LEU A 162 20.10 -1.55 3.77
C LEU A 162 20.18 -0.02 3.69
N ASP A 163 20.65 0.64 4.75
CA ASP A 163 20.84 2.09 4.77
C ASP A 163 21.88 2.58 3.76
N ASP A 164 22.93 1.79 3.53
CA ASP A 164 23.95 2.09 2.52
C ASP A 164 23.44 1.77 1.11
N ARG A 165 22.56 0.75 1.00
CA ARG A 165 21.98 0.31 -0.27
C ARG A 165 20.86 1.24 -0.75
N TYR A 166 20.10 1.83 0.17
CA TYR A 166 18.91 2.64 -0.13
C TYR A 166 18.85 3.89 0.77
N PRO A 167 19.87 4.78 0.69
CA PRO A 167 20.00 5.93 1.59
C PRO A 167 18.84 6.93 1.49
N ILE A 168 18.09 6.96 0.38
CA ILE A 168 16.93 7.84 0.23
C ILE A 168 15.67 7.19 0.79
N SER A 169 15.45 5.90 0.54
CA SER A 169 14.21 5.20 0.88
C SER A 169 14.15 4.78 2.35
N MET A 170 15.27 4.31 2.90
CA MET A 170 15.36 3.80 4.28
C MET A 170 14.91 4.79 5.35
N PRO A 171 15.42 6.04 5.43
CA PRO A 171 14.99 6.97 6.47
C PRO A 171 13.49 7.31 6.38
N ARG A 172 12.89 7.22 5.19
CA ARG A 172 11.47 7.52 4.97
C ARG A 172 10.56 6.38 5.43
N TRP A 173 10.95 5.14 5.14
CA TRP A 173 10.26 3.98 5.72
C TRP A 173 10.45 3.94 7.23
N GLY A 174 11.68 4.17 7.71
CA GLY A 174 12.02 4.26 9.13
C GLY A 174 11.11 5.25 9.85
N ALA A 175 10.94 6.47 9.33
CA ALA A 175 10.07 7.48 9.94
C ALA A 175 8.60 7.03 10.11
N VAL A 176 8.03 6.33 9.11
CA VAL A 176 6.66 5.79 9.23
C VAL A 176 6.63 4.62 10.21
N LEU A 177 7.54 3.66 10.07
CA LEU A 177 7.57 2.46 10.90
C LEU A 177 7.88 2.77 12.37
N GLN A 178 8.75 3.74 12.63
CA GLN A 178 9.12 4.20 13.96
C GLN A 178 7.92 4.88 14.64
N HIS A 179 7.12 5.65 13.90
CA HIS A 179 5.88 6.25 14.42
C HIS A 179 4.93 5.20 15.02
N PHE A 180 4.90 4.00 14.45
CA PHE A 180 4.10 2.88 14.93
C PHE A 180 4.90 1.85 15.74
N SER A 181 6.15 2.14 16.10
CA SER A 181 7.05 1.22 16.84
C SER A 181 7.22 -0.16 16.16
N LEU A 182 7.22 -0.20 14.82
CA LEU A 182 7.39 -1.40 13.98
C LEU A 182 8.75 -1.47 13.29
N GLU A 183 9.55 -0.41 13.36
CA GLU A 183 10.82 -0.27 12.63
C GLU A 183 11.75 -1.47 12.84
N ASN A 184 12.04 -1.84 14.08
CA ASN A 184 12.92 -2.98 14.37
C ASN A 184 12.36 -4.33 13.88
N ASP A 185 11.05 -4.53 13.99
CA ASP A 185 10.41 -5.78 13.55
C ASP A 185 10.37 -5.91 12.02
N VAL A 186 10.39 -4.77 11.31
CA VAL A 186 10.37 -4.74 9.85
C VAL A 186 11.79 -4.66 9.29
N ILE A 187 12.56 -3.64 9.62
CA ILE A 187 13.89 -3.38 9.03
C ILE A 187 14.92 -4.43 9.45
N ASN A 188 14.99 -4.75 10.76
CA ASN A 188 16.06 -5.61 11.28
C ASN A 188 15.69 -7.10 11.28
N ARG A 189 14.39 -7.43 11.25
CA ARG A 189 13.89 -8.81 11.33
C ARG A 189 13.14 -9.27 10.08
N GLY A 190 12.87 -8.36 9.15
CA GLY A 190 12.27 -8.69 7.87
C GLY A 190 13.20 -9.50 6.98
N MET A 191 12.60 -10.18 6.00
CA MET A 191 13.32 -10.88 4.97
C MET A 191 13.63 -9.92 3.83
N VAL A 192 14.92 -9.73 3.53
CA VAL A 192 15.37 -8.95 2.37
C VAL A 192 15.07 -9.74 1.10
N LEU A 193 14.40 -9.09 0.16
CA LEU A 193 14.06 -9.62 -1.15
C LEU A 193 14.99 -8.99 -2.19
N GLU A 194 15.60 -9.82 -3.04
CA GLU A 194 16.57 -9.37 -4.04
C GLU A 194 16.10 -9.67 -5.47
N TYR A 195 14.81 -9.48 -5.75
CA TYR A 195 14.29 -9.60 -7.09
C TYR A 195 14.54 -8.30 -7.88
N GLY A 196 15.67 -8.26 -8.57
CA GLY A 196 15.79 -7.47 -9.79
C GLY A 196 15.27 -8.33 -10.94
N VAL A 197 14.08 -8.02 -11.47
CA VAL A 197 13.69 -8.57 -12.78
C VAL A 197 14.69 -7.98 -13.78
N SER A 198 15.42 -8.86 -14.45
CA SER A 198 16.35 -8.53 -15.54
C SER A 198 15.57 -8.14 -16.79
#